data_AF-A0A524JZI4-F1
#
_entry.id   AF-A0A524JZI4-F1
#
_cell.length_a   1.000
_cell.length_b   1.000
_cell.length_c   1.000
_cell.angle_alpha   90.00
_cell.angle_beta   90.00
_cell.angle_gamma   90.00
#
_symmetry.space_group_name_H-M   'P 1'
#
loop_
_entity.id
_entity.type
_entity.pdbx_description
1 polymer ?
#
loop_
_entity_poly.entity_id
_entity_poly.type
_entity_poly.pdbx_seq_one_letter_code
_entity_poly.pdbx_strand_id
1 'polypeptide(L)'
;MDNQILIRVYNVGLGDCIYMRVPDGHELRHVLIDCGTFSRGERLMKALKDLEKNYLPKDGNGKFRLDLLVVTHNHKDHLSGFGLSTVSNWFQNIHIGQIWLSAGMNRDHPQAGKTFRLLEFADRTVSSLSAISLGSAFDALANDLLSSKGKSDSESNVKALTMLSKTLPGRSPAKKPVYVDDSMSNVKAPKIFSESETRIHVLAPAYDIDGTYLGKLGEAFAAFEQFQCQVGAQKGKNIKTTVDLAVNFQDPTNRPTNIDAGDFQRLRQRLIYQALAFVIKGHGELANNTSAVLLLEWRKRRLLFVGDAQCKTGRKNIFVTGAINGSWNAMWEKHKNLLGRPLDFLKVGHHGSHNATPWSADNAKDPVNKILDSLIPPSGSDCRVVVSTERAQSADFKRNLPRKELMMELGRRLRKPETQYDEAASYPDLVAEFGSYFVPAGKPQPMRTDLHEGDCVTVKIS
;
A
#
# COMPACT_ATOMS: atom_id res chain seq x y z
N MET A 1 -23.61 23.84 -12.29
CA MET A 1 -22.86 22.91 -13.16
C MET A 1 -22.10 21.83 -12.39
N ASP A 2 -22.20 21.69 -11.06
CA ASP A 2 -21.38 20.70 -10.32
C ASP A 2 -22.23 19.64 -9.59
N ASN A 3 -22.97 18.83 -10.35
CA ASN A 3 -23.69 17.65 -9.81
C ASN A 3 -23.01 16.33 -10.21
N GLN A 4 -21.69 16.33 -10.33
CA GLN A 4 -20.89 15.15 -10.65
C GLN A 4 -19.72 15.04 -9.69
N ILE A 5 -19.38 13.82 -9.28
CA ILE A 5 -18.07 13.56 -8.69
C ILE A 5 -17.02 13.68 -9.80
N LEU A 6 -15.94 14.42 -9.51
CA LEU A 6 -14.73 14.44 -10.32
C LEU A 6 -13.65 13.63 -9.61
N ILE A 7 -13.00 12.71 -10.32
CA ILE A 7 -11.86 11.93 -9.84
C ILE A 7 -10.70 12.16 -10.80
N ARG A 8 -9.52 12.46 -10.26
CA ARG A 8 -8.27 12.61 -11.01
C ARG A 8 -7.25 11.66 -10.42
N VAL A 9 -6.81 10.70 -11.22
CA VAL A 9 -5.70 9.78 -10.87
C VAL A 9 -4.49 10.26 -11.64
N TYR A 10 -3.54 10.89 -10.94
CA TYR A 10 -2.38 11.52 -11.58
C TYR A 10 -1.32 10.50 -12.00
N ASN A 11 -0.71 10.72 -13.16
CA ASN A 11 0.50 10.01 -13.57
C ASN A 11 1.70 10.60 -12.83
N VAL A 12 2.00 10.01 -11.68
CA VAL A 12 3.20 10.31 -10.88
C VAL A 12 4.31 9.28 -11.12
N GLY A 13 4.23 8.53 -12.23
CA GLY A 13 5.05 7.34 -12.46
C GLY A 13 4.51 6.14 -11.69
N LEU A 14 5.38 5.38 -11.03
CA LEU A 14 4.97 4.31 -10.14
C LEU A 14 4.62 4.90 -8.77
N GLY A 15 3.35 5.23 -8.57
CA GLY A 15 2.82 5.70 -7.29
C GLY A 15 1.38 6.19 -7.37
N ASP A 16 0.87 6.62 -6.22
CA ASP A 16 -0.51 7.08 -6.06
C ASP A 16 -0.57 8.55 -5.62
N CYS A 17 -1.35 9.32 -6.36
CA CYS A 17 -1.78 10.67 -6.04
C CYS A 17 -3.16 10.86 -6.69
N ILE A 18 -4.21 10.78 -5.88
CA ILE A 18 -5.59 10.70 -6.37
C ILE A 18 -6.40 11.81 -5.73
N TYR A 19 -6.98 12.67 -6.56
CA TYR A 19 -7.84 13.74 -6.10
C TYR A 19 -9.30 13.46 -6.44
N MET A 20 -10.19 13.79 -5.52
CA MET A 20 -11.63 13.69 -5.70
C MET A 20 -12.33 14.97 -5.25
N ARG A 21 -13.26 15.45 -6.07
CA ARG A 21 -14.20 16.52 -5.74
C ARG A 21 -15.61 15.94 -5.68
N VAL A 22 -16.25 16.01 -4.52
CA VAL A 22 -17.55 15.40 -4.25
C VAL A 22 -18.58 16.49 -3.93
N PRO A 23 -19.72 16.55 -4.65
CA PRO A 23 -20.84 17.41 -4.25
C PRO A 23 -21.42 16.99 -2.89
N ASP A 24 -21.61 17.96 -1.99
CA ASP A 24 -22.14 17.79 -0.63
C ASP A 24 -23.11 18.95 -0.32
N GLY A 25 -24.35 18.82 -0.77
CA GLY A 25 -25.36 19.88 -0.70
C GLY A 25 -25.00 21.03 -1.64
N HIS A 26 -24.81 22.22 -1.07
CA HIS A 26 -24.38 23.41 -1.80
C HIS A 26 -22.85 23.58 -1.82
N GLU A 27 -22.11 22.71 -1.15
CA GLU A 27 -20.65 22.74 -1.07
C GLU A 27 -20.01 21.64 -1.92
N LEU A 28 -18.72 21.80 -2.20
CA LEU A 28 -17.87 20.77 -2.79
C LEU A 28 -16.82 20.34 -1.76
N ARG A 29 -16.70 19.04 -1.54
CA ARG A 29 -15.66 18.45 -0.68
C ARG A 29 -14.48 17.99 -1.51
N HIS A 30 -13.29 18.36 -1.06
CA HIS A 30 -12.03 18.13 -1.74
C HIS A 30 -11.22 17.08 -0.97
N VAL A 31 -10.98 15.94 -1.59
CA VAL A 31 -10.28 14.80 -0.97
C VAL A 31 -9.03 14.48 -1.77
N LEU A 32 -7.90 14.31 -1.09
CA LEU A 32 -6.66 13.80 -1.67
C LEU A 32 -6.34 12.45 -1.00
N ILE A 33 -6.11 11.42 -1.81
CA ILE A 33 -5.70 10.09 -1.37
C ILE A 33 -4.30 9.85 -1.92
N ASP A 34 -3.37 9.64 -0.99
CA ASP A 34 -1.94 9.46 -1.21
C ASP A 34 -1.25 10.65 -1.90
N CYS A 35 0.06 10.69 -1.76
CA CYS A 35 0.93 11.67 -2.39
C CYS A 35 2.34 11.08 -2.46
N GLY A 36 2.51 10.03 -3.26
CA GLY A 36 3.77 9.30 -3.34
C GLY A 36 4.18 8.94 -4.75
N THR A 37 5.44 8.55 -4.87
CA THR A 37 6.05 8.06 -6.11
C THR A 37 7.36 7.34 -5.79
N PHE A 38 7.60 6.23 -6.49
CA PHE A 38 8.92 5.61 -6.66
C PHE A 38 9.76 6.29 -7.76
N SER A 39 9.10 7.04 -8.64
CA SER A 39 9.72 7.79 -9.74
C SER A 39 10.22 9.16 -9.24
N ARG A 40 10.42 10.13 -10.15
CA ARG A 40 10.92 11.48 -9.81
C ARG A 40 9.81 12.35 -9.22
N GLY A 41 10.12 13.10 -8.15
CA GLY A 41 9.20 14.01 -7.47
C GLY A 41 8.65 15.18 -8.33
N GLU A 42 9.22 15.42 -9.52
CA GLU A 42 8.75 16.45 -10.46
C GLU A 42 7.32 16.22 -10.94
N ARG A 43 6.97 14.96 -11.28
CA ARG A 43 5.61 14.62 -11.72
C ARG A 43 4.59 14.83 -10.61
N LEU A 44 4.98 14.48 -9.38
CA LEU A 44 4.17 14.73 -8.19
C LEU A 44 3.94 16.23 -7.98
N MET A 45 4.99 17.05 -8.08
CA MET A 45 4.84 18.52 -8.00
C MET A 45 3.97 19.10 -9.13
N LYS A 46 4.04 18.54 -10.34
CA LYS A 46 3.16 18.93 -11.44
C LYS A 46 1.69 18.65 -11.13
N ALA A 47 1.39 17.49 -10.56
CA ALA A 47 0.04 17.14 -10.09
C ALA A 47 -0.48 18.13 -9.03
N LEU A 48 0.35 18.46 -8.02
CA LEU A 48 -0.04 19.40 -6.97
C LEU A 48 -0.29 20.83 -7.49
N LYS A 49 0.53 21.30 -8.46
CA LYS A 49 0.31 22.59 -9.12
C LYS A 49 -0.98 22.61 -9.95
N ASP A 50 -1.34 21.50 -10.60
CA ASP A 50 -2.62 21.38 -11.30
C ASP A 50 -3.81 21.48 -10.33
N LEU A 51 -3.73 20.82 -9.16
CA LEU A 51 -4.73 20.93 -8.10
C LEU A 51 -4.89 22.37 -7.60
N GLU A 52 -3.77 23.02 -7.29
CA GLU A 52 -3.73 24.40 -6.84
C GLU A 52 -4.36 25.36 -7.85
N LYS A 53 -4.02 25.21 -9.13
CA LYS A 53 -4.46 26.14 -10.18
C LYS A 53 -5.93 25.94 -10.55
N ASN A 54 -6.40 24.70 -10.61
CA ASN A 54 -7.62 24.37 -11.33
C ASN A 54 -8.76 23.83 -10.45
N TYR A 55 -8.49 23.38 -9.22
CA TYR A 55 -9.46 22.57 -8.48
C TYR A 55 -9.68 22.96 -7.02
N LEU A 56 -8.63 23.34 -6.28
CA LEU A 56 -8.76 23.65 -4.87
C LEU A 56 -9.29 25.09 -4.69
N PRO A 57 -10.39 25.30 -3.95
CA PRO A 57 -10.86 26.64 -3.62
C PRO A 57 -9.97 27.24 -2.54
N LYS A 58 -9.97 28.57 -2.43
CA LYS A 58 -9.35 29.26 -1.29
C LYS A 58 -10.35 29.40 -0.14
N ASP A 59 -9.87 29.29 1.09
CA ASP A 59 -10.61 29.60 2.30
C ASP A 59 -10.60 31.11 2.59
N GLY A 60 -11.30 31.53 3.65
CA GLY A 60 -11.38 32.95 4.06
C GLY A 60 -10.06 33.60 4.43
N ASN A 61 -8.98 32.82 4.61
CA ASN A 61 -7.62 33.30 4.89
C ASN A 61 -6.73 33.27 3.64
N GLY A 62 -7.29 32.96 2.47
CA GLY A 62 -6.55 32.88 1.21
C GLY A 62 -5.72 31.61 1.01
N LYS A 63 -5.80 30.64 1.93
CA LYS A 63 -5.16 29.31 1.80
C LYS A 63 -6.03 28.38 0.97
N PHE A 64 -5.44 27.45 0.25
CA PHE A 64 -6.23 26.45 -0.49
C PHE A 64 -6.86 25.46 0.49
N ARG A 65 -8.13 25.11 0.29
CA ARG A 65 -8.89 24.19 1.14
C ARG A 65 -8.80 22.77 0.62
N LEU A 66 -8.41 21.85 1.50
CA LEU A 66 -8.53 20.41 1.31
C LEU A 66 -9.31 19.84 2.50
N ASP A 67 -10.48 19.25 2.27
CA ASP A 67 -11.34 18.78 3.35
C ASP A 67 -10.79 17.49 4.01
N LEU A 68 -10.22 16.59 3.21
CA LEU A 68 -9.66 15.32 3.68
C LEU A 68 -8.38 14.96 2.93
N LEU A 69 -7.33 14.63 3.68
CA LEU A 69 -6.14 13.95 3.19
C LEU A 69 -6.14 12.51 3.73
N VAL A 70 -5.99 11.53 2.86
CA VAL A 70 -5.85 10.11 3.25
C VAL A 70 -4.47 9.63 2.84
N VAL A 71 -3.79 8.91 3.72
CA VAL A 71 -2.59 8.12 3.37
C VAL A 71 -2.87 6.66 3.67
N THR A 72 -2.84 5.84 2.62
CA THR A 72 -3.33 4.47 2.66
C THR A 72 -2.41 3.56 3.45
N HIS A 73 -1.10 3.65 3.27
CA HIS A 73 -0.11 2.89 4.03
C HIS A 73 1.30 3.51 3.92
N ASN A 74 2.31 2.84 4.47
CA ASN A 74 3.67 3.36 4.65
C ASN A 74 4.66 2.99 3.53
N HIS A 75 4.19 2.58 2.35
CA HIS A 75 5.07 2.39 1.18
C HIS A 75 5.33 3.69 0.43
N LYS A 76 6.54 3.76 -0.16
CA LYS A 76 7.15 4.98 -0.71
C LYS A 76 6.29 5.61 -1.82
N ASP A 77 5.77 4.80 -2.72
CA ASP A 77 4.78 5.13 -3.74
C ASP A 77 3.50 5.80 -3.23
N HIS A 78 3.21 5.77 -1.93
CA HIS A 78 2.00 6.37 -1.35
C HIS A 78 2.29 7.59 -0.49
N LEU A 79 3.43 7.64 0.21
CA LEU A 79 3.75 8.74 1.15
C LEU A 79 5.02 9.54 0.86
N SER A 80 5.86 9.15 -0.12
CA SER A 80 7.19 9.77 -0.29
C SER A 80 7.14 11.28 -0.51
N GLY A 81 6.08 11.79 -1.13
CA GLY A 81 5.87 13.22 -1.36
C GLY A 81 5.98 14.04 -0.07
N PHE A 82 5.41 13.56 1.04
CA PHE A 82 5.47 14.27 2.32
C PHE A 82 6.90 14.33 2.90
N GLY A 83 7.84 13.56 2.38
CA GLY A 83 9.27 13.63 2.73
C GLY A 83 10.07 14.60 1.86
N LEU A 84 9.50 15.05 0.73
CA LEU A 84 10.14 16.00 -0.19
C LEU A 84 9.90 17.43 0.31
N SER A 85 10.96 18.24 0.35
CA SER A 85 10.88 19.63 0.84
C SER A 85 9.95 20.49 -0.02
N THR A 86 9.96 20.30 -1.35
CA THR A 86 9.09 21.04 -2.29
C THR A 86 7.62 20.76 -2.06
N VAL A 87 7.24 19.50 -1.90
CA VAL A 87 5.86 19.07 -1.60
C VAL A 87 5.46 19.50 -0.18
N SER A 88 6.35 19.32 0.80
CA SER A 88 6.13 19.75 2.18
C SER A 88 5.85 21.25 2.28
N ASN A 89 6.60 22.07 1.53
CA ASN A 89 6.37 23.51 1.45
C ASN A 89 5.04 23.86 0.78
N TRP A 90 4.65 23.11 -0.26
CA TRP A 90 3.34 23.27 -0.90
C TRP A 90 2.19 23.07 0.11
N PHE A 91 2.27 22.02 0.93
CA PHE A 91 1.24 21.75 1.95
C PHE A 91 1.13 22.84 3.03
N GLN A 92 2.12 23.71 3.24
CA GLN A 92 2.01 24.84 4.17
C GLN A 92 0.96 25.88 3.72
N ASN A 93 0.69 25.94 2.43
CA ASN A 93 -0.33 26.79 1.81
C ASN A 93 -1.72 26.14 1.75
N ILE A 94 -1.83 24.89 2.19
CA ILE A 94 -3.09 24.14 2.21
C ILE A 94 -3.65 24.12 3.62
N HIS A 95 -4.90 24.54 3.75
CA HIS A 95 -5.72 24.27 4.92
C HIS A 95 -6.34 22.89 4.78
N ILE A 96 -5.81 21.92 5.54
CA ILE A 96 -6.33 20.56 5.60
C ILE A 96 -7.34 20.43 6.74
N GLY A 97 -8.57 20.00 6.44
CA GLY A 97 -9.64 19.79 7.42
C GLY A 97 -9.41 18.55 8.29
N GLN A 98 -9.07 17.42 7.67
CA GLN A 98 -8.73 16.18 8.37
C GLN A 98 -7.63 15.40 7.65
N ILE A 99 -6.87 14.62 8.42
CA ILE A 99 -5.87 13.68 7.91
C ILE A 99 -6.23 12.30 8.43
N TRP A 100 -6.44 11.35 7.53
CA TRP A 100 -6.65 9.95 7.85
C TRP A 100 -5.42 9.14 7.46
N LEU A 101 -4.91 8.35 8.39
CA LEU A 101 -3.80 7.42 8.18
C LEU A 101 -4.31 6.00 8.46
N SER A 102 -3.76 4.98 7.82
CA SER A 102 -4.09 3.60 8.21
C SER A 102 -3.70 3.31 9.66
N ALA A 103 -4.53 2.53 10.38
CA ALA A 103 -4.18 2.02 11.71
C ALA A 103 -2.88 1.17 11.73
N GLY A 104 -2.48 0.58 10.60
CA GLY A 104 -1.18 -0.08 10.44
C GLY A 104 0.01 0.88 10.60
N MET A 105 -0.22 2.19 10.47
CA MET A 105 0.78 3.25 10.66
C MET A 105 0.77 3.84 12.08
N ASN A 106 -0.12 3.36 12.95
CA ASN A 106 -0.27 3.87 14.31
C ASN A 106 0.75 3.21 15.26
N ARG A 107 1.74 3.98 15.74
CA ARG A 107 2.73 3.50 16.71
C ARG A 107 2.14 3.20 18.09
N ASP A 108 1.01 3.81 18.42
CA ASP A 108 0.31 3.62 19.69
C ASP A 108 -0.69 2.44 19.63
N HIS A 109 -0.94 1.88 18.44
CA HIS A 109 -1.75 0.68 18.31
C HIS A 109 -1.00 -0.53 18.90
N PRO A 110 -1.65 -1.38 19.72
CA PRO A 110 -0.97 -2.44 20.47
C PRO A 110 -0.24 -3.46 19.60
N GLN A 111 -0.76 -3.74 18.39
CA GLN A 111 -0.18 -4.69 17.44
C GLN A 111 0.79 -4.02 16.45
N ALA A 112 0.33 -3.05 15.65
CA ALA A 112 1.21 -2.30 14.73
C ALA A 112 2.45 -1.67 15.44
N GLY A 113 2.29 -1.13 16.64
CA GLY A 113 3.41 -0.61 17.43
C GLY A 113 4.47 -1.65 17.80
N LYS A 114 4.08 -2.92 18.02
CA LYS A 114 5.02 -4.03 18.21
C LYS A 114 5.78 -4.32 16.91
N THR A 115 5.07 -4.41 15.79
CA THR A 115 5.67 -4.62 14.47
C THR A 115 6.71 -3.55 14.15
N PHE A 116 6.43 -2.27 14.41
CA PHE A 116 7.41 -1.19 14.24
C PHE A 116 8.68 -1.41 15.06
N ARG A 117 8.56 -1.78 16.35
CA ARG A 117 9.72 -2.04 17.21
C ARG A 117 10.55 -3.22 16.70
N LEU A 118 9.89 -4.26 16.20
CA LEU A 118 10.56 -5.43 15.64
C LEU A 118 11.30 -5.11 14.35
N LEU A 119 10.72 -4.27 13.49
CA LEU A 119 11.37 -3.80 12.26
C LEU A 119 12.55 -2.89 12.54
N GLU A 120 12.40 -1.94 13.47
CA GLU A 120 13.51 -1.09 13.89
C GLU A 120 14.65 -1.95 14.46
N PHE A 121 14.33 -3.04 15.16
CA PHE A 121 15.33 -4.00 15.64
C PHE A 121 15.95 -4.82 14.50
N ALA A 122 15.16 -5.35 13.57
CA ALA A 122 15.65 -6.08 12.40
C ALA A 122 16.56 -5.21 11.52
N ASP A 123 16.15 -3.98 11.22
CA ASP A 123 16.93 -3.03 10.43
C ASP A 123 18.27 -2.69 11.11
N ARG A 124 18.26 -2.44 12.42
CA ARG A 124 19.51 -2.22 13.20
C ARG A 124 20.41 -3.44 13.21
N THR A 125 19.82 -4.63 13.32
CA THR A 125 20.55 -5.91 13.33
C THR A 125 21.21 -6.15 11.98
N VAL A 126 20.46 -6.04 10.87
CA VAL A 126 21.04 -6.19 9.52
C VAL A 126 22.09 -5.11 9.26
N SER A 127 21.85 -3.85 9.64
CA SER A 127 22.85 -2.78 9.46
C SER A 127 24.15 -3.07 10.22
N SER A 128 24.05 -3.55 11.46
CA SER A 128 25.22 -3.90 12.28
C SER A 128 25.97 -5.11 11.74
N LEU A 129 25.22 -6.11 11.25
CA LEU A 129 25.81 -7.32 10.66
C LEU A 129 26.38 -7.06 9.27
N SER A 130 25.84 -6.13 8.47
CA SER A 130 26.41 -5.77 7.16
C SER A 130 27.82 -5.17 7.26
N ALA A 131 28.19 -4.63 8.42
CA ALA A 131 29.54 -4.15 8.70
C ALA A 131 30.53 -5.27 9.07
N ILE A 132 30.08 -6.53 9.09
CA ILE A 132 30.85 -7.73 9.40
C ILE A 132 30.63 -8.70 8.25
N SER A 133 31.66 -9.05 7.47
CA SER A 133 31.48 -10.05 6.41
C SER A 133 31.17 -11.41 7.06
N LEU A 134 29.90 -11.85 6.96
CA LEU A 134 29.39 -13.07 7.56
C LEU A 134 29.17 -14.19 6.51
N GLY A 135 29.68 -13.99 5.30
CA GLY A 135 29.57 -14.89 4.16
C GLY A 135 28.53 -14.42 3.14
N SER A 136 28.64 -14.95 1.92
CA SER A 136 27.91 -14.48 0.73
C SER A 136 26.38 -14.50 0.86
N ALA A 137 25.81 -15.46 1.59
CA ALA A 137 24.36 -15.53 1.81
C ALA A 137 23.84 -14.40 2.70
N PHE A 138 24.65 -13.95 3.66
CA PHE A 138 24.30 -12.82 4.53
C PHE A 138 24.54 -11.49 3.81
N ASP A 139 25.63 -11.39 3.05
CA ASP A 139 25.91 -10.22 2.20
C ASP A 139 24.78 -10.03 1.16
N ALA A 140 24.24 -11.11 0.60
CA ALA A 140 23.08 -11.05 -0.28
C ALA A 140 21.82 -10.54 0.43
N LEU A 141 21.54 -10.95 1.68
CA LEU A 141 20.41 -10.40 2.45
C LEU A 141 20.62 -8.93 2.80
N ALA A 142 21.82 -8.56 3.23
CA ALA A 142 22.17 -7.18 3.52
C ALA A 142 22.02 -6.30 2.28
N ASN A 143 22.46 -6.80 1.11
CA ASN A 143 22.29 -6.12 -0.17
C ASN A 143 20.83 -6.07 -0.63
N ASP A 144 20.05 -7.15 -0.49
CA ASP A 144 18.60 -7.19 -0.78
C ASP A 144 17.83 -6.22 0.13
N LEU A 145 18.24 -6.10 1.39
CA LEU A 145 17.69 -5.14 2.33
C LEU A 145 18.06 -3.69 1.97
N LEU A 146 19.34 -3.45 1.68
CA LEU A 146 19.86 -2.12 1.32
C LEU A 146 19.39 -1.68 -0.07
N SER A 147 19.03 -2.61 -0.95
CA SER A 147 18.48 -2.32 -2.29
C SER A 147 16.96 -2.12 -2.26
N SER A 148 16.24 -2.89 -1.43
CA SER A 148 14.79 -2.70 -1.19
C SER A 148 14.48 -1.48 -0.31
N LYS A 149 15.41 -1.10 0.57
CA LYS A 149 15.44 0.16 1.31
C LYS A 149 16.75 0.87 1.00
N GLY A 150 16.82 1.65 -0.07
CA GLY A 150 17.91 2.62 -0.20
C GLY A 150 18.02 3.42 1.11
N LYS A 151 19.22 3.66 1.66
CA LYS A 151 19.38 4.38 2.95
C LYS A 151 18.58 5.71 2.98
N SER A 152 18.46 6.37 1.82
CA SER A 152 17.62 7.57 1.59
C SER A 152 16.12 7.36 1.78
N ASP A 153 15.62 6.15 1.52
CA ASP A 153 14.19 5.83 1.48
C ASP A 153 13.60 5.66 2.88
N SER A 154 14.39 5.09 3.81
CA SER A 154 14.02 5.03 5.24
C SER A 154 13.95 6.43 5.87
N GLU A 155 14.90 7.31 5.55
CA GLU A 155 14.93 8.68 6.03
C GLU A 155 13.79 9.52 5.42
N SER A 156 13.50 9.33 4.13
CA SER A 156 12.35 9.91 3.44
C SER A 156 11.03 9.51 4.10
N ASN A 157 10.80 8.23 4.38
CA ASN A 157 9.56 7.77 5.00
C ASN A 157 9.43 8.24 6.45
N VAL A 158 10.54 8.33 7.19
CA VAL A 158 10.55 8.93 8.54
C VAL A 158 10.20 10.43 8.47
N LYS A 159 10.76 11.17 7.50
CA LYS A 159 10.41 12.58 7.26
C LYS A 159 8.94 12.72 6.89
N ALA A 160 8.42 11.87 5.99
CA ALA A 160 7.03 11.86 5.58
C ALA A 160 6.08 11.57 6.76
N LEU A 161 6.35 10.54 7.56
CA LEU A 161 5.57 10.22 8.75
C LEU A 161 5.63 11.33 9.80
N THR A 162 6.80 11.94 9.98
CA THR A 162 6.96 13.11 10.86
C THR A 162 6.14 14.29 10.35
N MET A 163 6.19 14.54 9.04
CA MET A 163 5.39 15.56 8.37
C MET A 163 3.91 15.32 8.63
N LEU A 164 3.39 14.12 8.37
CA LEU A 164 1.97 13.78 8.55
C LEU A 164 1.51 13.78 10.02
N SER A 165 2.35 13.34 10.95
CA SER A 165 1.96 13.17 12.36
C SER A 165 2.23 14.39 13.24
N LYS A 166 3.21 15.24 12.87
CA LYS A 166 3.68 16.35 13.71
C LYS A 166 3.66 17.71 13.03
N THR A 167 3.93 17.79 11.71
CA THR A 167 4.17 19.06 11.01
C THR A 167 2.99 19.53 10.15
N LEU A 168 2.16 18.61 9.66
CA LEU A 168 0.89 18.84 8.99
C LEU A 168 -0.27 18.64 9.96
N PRO A 169 -0.33 19.25 11.17
CA PRO A 169 -1.61 19.28 11.83
C PRO A 169 -2.49 20.14 10.93
N GLY A 170 -3.33 19.48 10.11
CA GLY A 170 -4.52 20.11 9.58
C GLY A 170 -5.12 20.87 10.75
N ARG A 171 -5.47 22.14 10.56
CA ARG A 171 -6.04 22.97 11.63
C ARG A 171 -7.46 22.52 12.00
N SER A 172 -7.73 21.22 11.86
CA SER A 172 -8.78 20.44 12.49
C SER A 172 -8.85 20.75 13.99
N PRO A 173 -10.06 20.77 14.59
CA PRO A 173 -10.24 20.98 16.03
C PRO A 173 -9.40 20.06 16.92
N ALA A 174 -9.02 18.86 16.44
CA ALA A 174 -8.27 17.85 17.20
C ALA A 174 -6.73 17.92 17.05
N LYS A 175 -6.19 18.71 16.10
CA LYS A 175 -4.73 18.87 15.83
C LYS A 175 -3.92 17.55 15.67
N LYS A 176 -4.55 16.42 15.33
CA LYS A 176 -3.90 15.11 15.15
C LYS A 176 -4.52 14.34 13.98
N PRO A 177 -3.75 13.46 13.31
CA PRO A 177 -4.31 12.52 12.34
C PRO A 177 -5.25 11.52 13.02
N VAL A 178 -6.22 11.03 12.25
CA VAL A 178 -7.13 9.95 12.64
C VAL A 178 -6.61 8.66 12.03
N TYR A 179 -6.32 7.68 12.87
CA TYR A 179 -5.88 6.36 12.41
C TYR A 179 -7.10 5.49 12.15
N VAL A 180 -7.37 5.14 10.89
CA VAL A 180 -8.61 4.46 10.48
C VAL A 180 -8.42 2.96 10.33
N ASP A 181 -9.48 2.23 10.70
CA ASP A 181 -9.62 0.78 10.54
C ASP A 181 -11.09 0.39 10.33
N ASP A 182 -11.33 -0.87 10.04
CA ASP A 182 -12.63 -1.44 9.70
C ASP A 182 -13.68 -1.40 10.84
N SER A 183 -13.27 -1.14 12.08
CA SER A 183 -14.16 -0.90 13.21
C SER A 183 -14.80 0.50 13.18
N MET A 184 -14.31 1.39 12.31
CA MET A 184 -14.80 2.76 12.17
C MET A 184 -15.94 2.92 11.15
N SER A 185 -16.36 1.83 10.49
CA SER A 185 -17.45 1.85 9.52
C SER A 185 -18.77 2.43 10.10
N ASN A 186 -19.40 3.33 9.35
CA ASN A 186 -20.70 4.00 9.59
C ASN A 186 -20.92 4.91 10.81
N VAL A 187 -20.22 4.77 11.95
CA VAL A 187 -20.62 5.47 13.19
C VAL A 187 -19.49 6.26 13.88
N LYS A 188 -18.22 5.89 13.67
CA LYS A 188 -17.09 6.46 14.43
C LYS A 188 -16.12 7.30 13.61
N ALA A 189 -16.10 7.15 12.29
CA ALA A 189 -15.28 8.00 11.44
C ALA A 189 -15.77 9.46 11.55
N PRO A 190 -14.88 10.45 11.67
CA PRO A 190 -15.32 11.82 11.78
C PRO A 190 -16.10 12.24 10.54
N LYS A 191 -17.19 12.97 10.74
CA LYS A 191 -18.10 13.37 9.66
C LYS A 191 -17.40 14.31 8.68
N ILE A 192 -17.27 13.87 7.41
CA ILE A 192 -16.70 14.66 6.30
C ILE A 192 -17.81 15.34 5.50
N PHE A 193 -18.91 14.62 5.27
CA PHE A 193 -20.02 15.05 4.43
C PHE A 193 -21.21 15.45 5.29
N SER A 194 -21.90 16.51 4.89
CA SER A 194 -23.12 16.97 5.55
C SER A 194 -24.36 16.17 5.12
N GLU A 195 -24.43 15.79 3.84
CA GLU A 195 -25.52 15.00 3.24
C GLU A 195 -25.64 13.61 3.87
N SER A 196 -26.86 13.19 4.17
CA SER A 196 -27.14 11.87 4.77
C SER A 196 -26.94 10.69 3.82
N GLU A 197 -27.05 10.95 2.51
CA GLU A 197 -26.86 9.96 1.43
C GLU A 197 -25.41 9.85 0.96
N THR A 198 -24.48 10.59 1.58
CA THR A 198 -23.05 10.56 1.25
C THR A 198 -22.26 10.02 2.44
N ARG A 199 -21.59 8.87 2.26
CA ARG A 199 -20.89 8.15 3.33
C ARG A 199 -19.58 7.55 2.83
N ILE A 200 -18.52 7.67 3.63
CA ILE A 200 -17.30 6.90 3.45
C ILE A 200 -17.29 5.76 4.45
N HIS A 201 -17.15 4.54 3.95
CA HIS A 201 -16.88 3.34 4.74
C HIS A 201 -15.39 3.05 4.72
N VAL A 202 -14.80 2.82 5.89
CA VAL A 202 -13.46 2.24 6.03
C VAL A 202 -13.63 0.74 6.09
N LEU A 203 -13.11 0.01 5.10
CA LEU A 203 -13.25 -1.44 4.99
C LEU A 203 -12.02 -2.20 5.49
N ALA A 204 -10.85 -1.55 5.47
CA ALA A 204 -9.58 -2.07 5.95
C ALA A 204 -8.69 -0.90 6.41
N PRO A 205 -7.63 -1.14 7.20
CA PRO A 205 -7.21 -2.44 7.76
C PRO A 205 -8.20 -3.02 8.75
N ALA A 206 -8.12 -4.33 8.99
CA ALA A 206 -8.71 -4.95 10.17
C ALA A 206 -8.08 -4.39 11.44
N TYR A 207 -8.89 -4.07 12.46
CA TYR A 207 -8.37 -3.65 13.77
C TYR A 207 -7.46 -4.73 14.41
N ASP A 208 -7.87 -6.02 14.32
CA ASP A 208 -7.03 -7.15 14.71
C ASP A 208 -6.04 -7.50 13.59
N ILE A 209 -4.97 -6.71 13.50
CA ILE A 209 -3.88 -6.85 12.53
C ILE A 209 -3.20 -8.21 12.66
N ASP A 210 -2.83 -8.61 13.89
CA ASP A 210 -2.08 -9.86 14.10
C ASP A 210 -2.92 -11.07 13.70
N GLY A 211 -4.15 -11.17 14.23
CA GLY A 211 -5.04 -12.30 13.95
C GLY A 211 -5.48 -12.40 12.49
N THR A 212 -5.51 -11.28 11.77
CA THR A 212 -5.94 -11.22 10.36
C THR A 212 -4.78 -11.44 9.39
N TYR A 213 -3.70 -10.67 9.53
CA TYR A 213 -2.65 -10.55 8.53
C TYR A 213 -1.37 -11.32 8.88
N LEU A 214 -1.16 -11.68 10.15
CA LEU A 214 -0.02 -12.48 10.59
C LEU A 214 -0.42 -13.93 10.94
N GLY A 215 -1.72 -14.19 11.10
CA GLY A 215 -2.26 -15.49 11.53
C GLY A 215 -1.93 -15.77 13.00
N LYS A 216 -2.08 -17.03 13.43
CA LYS A 216 -1.52 -17.46 14.72
C LYS A 216 -0.01 -17.24 14.67
N LEU A 217 0.46 -16.11 15.21
CA LEU A 217 1.85 -15.64 15.31
C LEU A 217 2.82 -16.77 14.97
N GLY A 218 3.21 -16.86 13.70
CA GLY A 218 3.94 -18.01 13.18
C GLY A 218 5.17 -18.27 14.04
N GLU A 219 5.55 -19.53 14.20
CA GLU A 219 6.71 -19.97 15.00
C GLU A 219 7.97 -19.13 14.70
N ALA A 220 8.12 -18.64 13.46
CA ALA A 220 9.16 -17.70 13.04
C ALA A 220 9.12 -16.33 13.73
N PHE A 221 7.94 -15.75 13.95
CA PHE A 221 7.77 -14.49 14.68
C PHE A 221 8.09 -14.67 16.17
N ALA A 222 7.61 -15.75 16.78
CA ALA A 222 7.92 -16.10 18.16
C ALA A 222 9.44 -16.37 18.36
N ALA A 223 10.06 -17.08 17.41
CA ALA A 223 11.50 -17.31 17.40
C ALA A 223 12.28 -15.99 17.28
N PHE A 224 11.79 -15.04 16.48
CA PHE A 224 12.40 -13.72 16.36
C PHE A 224 12.24 -12.87 17.63
N GLU A 225 11.08 -12.91 18.28
CA GLU A 225 10.88 -12.24 19.58
C GLU A 225 11.80 -12.83 20.66
N GLN A 226 11.96 -14.16 20.69
CA GLN A 226 12.90 -14.82 21.58
C GLN A 226 14.34 -14.37 21.32
N PHE A 227 14.74 -14.30 20.04
CA PHE A 227 16.04 -13.78 19.64
C PHE A 227 16.23 -12.32 20.09
N GLN A 228 15.23 -11.46 19.89
CA GLN A 228 15.27 -10.07 20.34
C GLN A 228 15.43 -9.98 21.87
N CYS A 229 14.71 -10.80 22.64
CA CYS A 229 14.82 -10.82 24.09
C CYS A 229 16.22 -11.24 24.56
N GLN A 230 16.81 -12.26 23.92
CA GLN A 230 18.18 -12.71 24.22
C GLN A 230 19.21 -11.60 23.95
N VAL A 231 19.05 -10.87 22.85
CA VAL A 231 19.88 -9.70 22.51
C VAL A 231 19.63 -8.57 23.53
N GLY A 232 18.38 -8.22 23.82
CA GLY A 232 18.02 -7.12 24.72
C GLY A 232 18.40 -7.33 26.20
N ALA A 233 18.55 -8.57 26.65
CA ALA A 233 18.97 -8.90 28.02
C ALA A 233 20.42 -8.50 28.35
N GLN A 234 21.26 -8.24 27.33
CA GLN A 234 22.64 -7.78 27.49
C GLN A 234 22.69 -6.25 27.66
N LYS A 235 22.15 -5.73 28.77
CA LYS A 235 22.12 -4.28 29.05
C LYS A 235 23.54 -3.67 29.03
N GLY A 236 23.68 -2.54 28.33
CA GLY A 236 24.89 -1.69 28.36
C GLY A 236 25.97 -2.01 27.31
N LYS A 237 25.80 -3.05 26.49
CA LYS A 237 26.74 -3.39 25.40
C LYS A 237 26.30 -2.76 24.07
N ASN A 238 27.27 -2.44 23.20
CA ASN A 238 26.98 -2.00 21.84
C ASN A 238 26.16 -3.10 21.13
N ILE A 239 25.18 -2.73 20.30
CA ILE A 239 24.34 -3.65 19.55
C ILE A 239 25.17 -4.63 18.70
N LYS A 240 26.33 -4.20 18.20
CA LYS A 240 27.31 -5.08 17.54
C LYS A 240 27.75 -6.21 18.45
N THR A 241 28.31 -5.88 19.61
CA THR A 241 28.77 -6.85 20.63
C THR A 241 27.64 -7.72 21.17
N THR A 242 26.43 -7.17 21.22
CA THR A 242 25.26 -7.83 21.77
C THR A 242 24.66 -8.84 20.81
N VAL A 243 24.58 -8.45 19.53
CA VAL A 243 24.27 -9.38 18.45
C VAL A 243 25.38 -10.43 18.43
N ASP A 244 26.67 -10.05 18.34
CA ASP A 244 27.82 -10.97 18.39
C ASP A 244 27.73 -11.98 19.56
N LEU A 245 27.27 -11.57 20.75
CA LEU A 245 27.05 -12.46 21.91
C LEU A 245 25.81 -13.35 21.79
N ALA A 246 24.70 -12.84 21.24
CA ALA A 246 23.50 -13.64 20.99
C ALA A 246 23.67 -14.62 19.81
N VAL A 247 24.54 -14.28 18.85
CA VAL A 247 25.00 -15.19 17.79
C VAL A 247 26.24 -16.00 18.15
N ASN A 248 26.88 -15.76 19.30
CA ASN A 248 28.27 -16.14 19.58
C ASN A 248 28.66 -17.47 18.94
N PHE A 249 29.34 -17.37 17.81
CA PHE A 249 29.73 -18.50 16.96
C PHE A 249 30.92 -19.26 17.56
N GLN A 250 31.47 -18.76 18.67
CA GLN A 250 32.62 -19.33 19.37
C GLN A 250 32.30 -19.74 20.81
N ASP A 251 31.04 -19.65 21.27
CA ASP A 251 30.66 -20.18 22.58
C ASP A 251 30.55 -21.71 22.52
N PRO A 252 31.51 -22.47 23.13
CA PRO A 252 31.48 -23.92 23.08
C PRO A 252 30.41 -24.52 24.01
N THR A 253 29.84 -23.73 24.94
CA THR A 253 28.94 -24.24 25.98
C THR A 253 27.53 -24.54 25.49
N ASN A 254 27.16 -24.02 24.31
CA ASN A 254 25.82 -24.18 23.71
C ASN A 254 25.85 -24.91 22.35
N ARG A 255 26.99 -25.50 21.99
CA ARG A 255 27.15 -26.27 20.74
C ARG A 255 26.80 -27.74 21.00
N PRO A 256 25.83 -28.33 20.27
CA PRO A 256 25.59 -29.76 20.30
C PRO A 256 26.86 -30.52 19.90
N THR A 257 27.25 -31.53 20.68
CA THR A 257 28.45 -32.34 20.41
C THR A 257 28.32 -33.21 19.17
N ASN A 258 27.10 -33.39 18.66
CA ASN A 258 26.78 -34.20 17.49
C ASN A 258 26.81 -33.45 16.15
N ILE A 259 27.21 -32.16 16.13
CA ILE A 259 27.31 -31.36 14.91
C ILE A 259 28.70 -30.67 14.84
N ASP A 260 29.28 -30.63 13.63
CA ASP A 260 30.53 -29.92 13.35
C ASP A 260 30.42 -28.41 13.63
N ALA A 261 31.54 -27.74 13.93
CA ALA A 261 31.58 -26.33 14.28
C ALA A 261 31.05 -25.46 13.14
N GLY A 262 31.51 -25.78 11.91
CA GLY A 262 31.13 -25.07 10.71
C GLY A 262 29.67 -25.32 10.34
N ASP A 263 29.17 -26.54 10.54
CA ASP A 263 27.76 -26.87 10.29
C ASP A 263 26.81 -26.23 11.30
N PHE A 264 27.17 -26.22 12.58
CA PHE A 264 26.40 -25.54 13.61
C PHE A 264 26.36 -24.03 13.37
N GLN A 265 27.49 -23.43 12.96
CA GLN A 265 27.56 -22.03 12.56
C GLN A 265 26.65 -21.73 11.35
N ARG A 266 26.74 -22.53 10.28
CA ARG A 266 25.87 -22.39 9.09
C ARG A 266 24.39 -22.52 9.43
N LEU A 267 24.01 -23.44 10.30
CA LEU A 267 22.63 -23.63 10.75
C LEU A 267 22.10 -22.39 11.48
N ARG A 268 22.86 -21.85 12.45
CA ARG A 268 22.47 -20.63 13.18
C ARG A 268 22.36 -19.41 12.27
N GLN A 269 23.28 -19.25 11.31
CA GLN A 269 23.22 -18.19 10.30
C GLN A 269 21.93 -18.27 9.46
N ARG A 270 21.55 -19.48 9.02
CA ARG A 270 20.30 -19.69 8.26
C ARG A 270 19.05 -19.37 9.08
N LEU A 271 19.01 -19.72 10.37
CA LEU A 271 17.87 -19.43 11.23
C LEU A 271 17.66 -17.92 11.41
N ILE A 272 18.73 -17.15 11.62
CA ILE A 272 18.64 -15.69 11.76
C ILE A 272 18.32 -15.02 10.43
N TYR A 273 18.91 -15.49 9.33
CA TYR A 273 18.55 -15.08 7.98
C TYR A 273 17.04 -15.26 7.74
N GLN A 274 16.50 -16.44 8.06
CA GLN A 274 15.08 -16.74 7.85
C GLN A 274 14.19 -15.86 8.73
N ALA A 275 14.56 -15.64 9.99
CA ALA A 275 13.80 -14.79 10.91
C ALA A 275 13.79 -13.32 10.45
N LEU A 276 14.94 -12.77 10.05
CA LEU A 276 15.03 -11.41 9.52
C LEU A 276 14.27 -11.28 8.19
N ALA A 277 14.50 -12.19 7.25
CA ALA A 277 13.79 -12.21 5.98
C ALA A 277 12.26 -12.32 6.17
N PHE A 278 11.80 -13.11 7.14
CA PHE A 278 10.39 -13.22 7.49
C PHE A 278 9.82 -11.89 7.98
N VAL A 279 10.50 -11.21 8.92
CA VAL A 279 10.05 -9.91 9.45
C VAL A 279 10.02 -8.85 8.36
N ILE A 280 11.04 -8.81 7.50
CA ILE A 280 11.18 -7.77 6.47
C ILE A 280 10.23 -8.00 5.30
N LYS A 281 10.20 -9.21 4.72
CA LYS A 281 9.28 -9.53 3.62
C LYS A 281 7.83 -9.53 4.09
N GLY A 282 7.59 -10.09 5.28
CA GLY A 282 6.29 -10.05 5.95
C GLY A 282 5.82 -8.63 6.19
N HIS A 283 6.70 -7.68 6.50
CA HIS A 283 6.33 -6.28 6.64
C HIS A 283 5.89 -5.64 5.31
N GLY A 284 6.53 -5.95 4.19
CA GLY A 284 6.07 -5.43 2.88
C GLY A 284 4.66 -5.92 2.55
N GLU A 285 4.37 -7.21 2.73
CA GLU A 285 3.01 -7.73 2.57
C GLU A 285 2.03 -7.17 3.61
N LEU A 286 2.47 -6.98 4.85
CA LEU A 286 1.66 -6.43 5.93
C LEU A 286 1.30 -4.96 5.67
N ALA A 287 2.25 -4.14 5.22
CA ALA A 287 2.03 -2.75 4.87
C ALA A 287 0.95 -2.63 3.78
N ASN A 288 1.06 -3.43 2.72
CA ASN A 288 0.04 -3.53 1.68
C ASN A 288 -1.32 -3.94 2.23
N ASN A 289 -1.38 -5.03 3.01
CA ASN A 289 -2.63 -5.55 3.55
C ASN A 289 -3.23 -4.70 4.66
N THR A 290 -2.44 -3.81 5.26
CA THR A 290 -2.92 -2.80 6.20
C THR A 290 -3.29 -1.49 5.52
N SER A 291 -3.39 -1.43 4.18
CA SER A 291 -3.88 -0.26 3.48
C SER A 291 -5.26 0.19 3.97
N ALA A 292 -5.44 1.50 4.13
CA ALA A 292 -6.76 2.09 4.32
C ALA A 292 -7.58 1.92 3.03
N VAL A 293 -8.64 1.11 3.09
CA VAL A 293 -9.56 0.87 1.96
C VAL A 293 -10.84 1.64 2.19
N LEU A 294 -11.20 2.49 1.22
CA LEU A 294 -12.33 3.39 1.32
C LEU A 294 -13.39 3.08 0.26
N LEU A 295 -14.62 2.85 0.70
CA LEU A 295 -15.80 2.84 -0.16
C LEU A 295 -16.59 4.13 0.07
N LEU A 296 -16.61 5.02 -0.93
CA LEU A 296 -17.53 6.15 -0.94
C LEU A 296 -18.85 5.72 -1.56
N GLU A 297 -19.93 5.80 -0.79
CA GLU A 297 -21.29 5.80 -1.30
C GLU A 297 -21.75 7.25 -1.38
N TRP A 298 -21.93 7.77 -2.60
CA TRP A 298 -22.47 9.10 -2.86
C TRP A 298 -23.80 8.94 -3.58
N ARG A 299 -24.89 9.16 -2.84
CA ARG A 299 -26.25 8.88 -3.28
C ARG A 299 -26.37 7.40 -3.68
N LYS A 300 -26.51 7.11 -4.98
CA LYS A 300 -26.58 5.74 -5.51
C LYS A 300 -25.26 5.23 -6.06
N ARG A 301 -24.20 6.05 -6.07
CA ARG A 301 -22.91 5.74 -6.69
C ARG A 301 -21.94 5.15 -5.70
N ARG A 302 -21.16 4.17 -6.15
CA ARG A 302 -20.25 3.39 -5.30
C ARG A 302 -18.85 3.40 -5.88
N LEU A 303 -17.93 4.06 -5.18
CA LEU A 303 -16.56 4.28 -5.60
C LEU A 303 -15.62 3.64 -4.60
N LEU A 304 -14.78 2.70 -5.05
CA LEU A 304 -13.87 1.95 -4.21
C LEU A 304 -12.41 2.33 -4.49
N PHE A 305 -11.69 2.71 -3.43
CA PHE A 305 -10.25 3.01 -3.42
C PHE A 305 -9.55 2.03 -2.50
N VAL A 306 -8.70 1.16 -3.06
CA VAL A 306 -8.24 -0.05 -2.34
C VAL A 306 -6.84 0.04 -1.74
N GLY A 307 -6.16 1.19 -1.86
CA GLY A 307 -4.73 1.28 -1.55
C GLY A 307 -3.99 0.13 -2.22
N ASP A 308 -3.17 -0.60 -1.47
CA ASP A 308 -2.48 -1.81 -1.95
C ASP A 308 -3.03 -3.10 -1.34
N ALA A 309 -4.33 -3.14 -1.06
CA ALA A 309 -4.99 -4.33 -0.55
C ALA A 309 -4.68 -5.56 -1.42
N GLN A 310 -4.07 -6.59 -0.82
CA GLN A 310 -3.78 -7.84 -1.51
C GLN A 310 -4.83 -8.89 -1.20
N CYS A 311 -4.91 -9.89 -2.08
CA CYS A 311 -5.71 -11.08 -1.88
C CYS A 311 -4.82 -12.31 -1.79
N LYS A 312 -5.36 -13.35 -1.17
CA LYS A 312 -4.78 -14.68 -1.18
C LYS A 312 -5.76 -15.63 -1.88
N THR A 313 -5.25 -16.41 -2.81
CA THR A 313 -5.98 -17.33 -3.67
C THR A 313 -5.59 -18.78 -3.35
N GLY A 314 -6.17 -19.75 -4.06
CA GLY A 314 -5.84 -21.18 -3.97
C GLY A 314 -6.39 -21.88 -2.73
N ARG A 315 -7.43 -21.32 -2.09
CA ARG A 315 -7.98 -21.81 -0.82
C ARG A 315 -9.40 -22.32 -0.98
N LYS A 316 -9.79 -23.25 -0.08
CA LYS A 316 -11.18 -23.75 0.00
C LYS A 316 -12.17 -22.66 0.40
N ASN A 317 -11.76 -21.78 1.32
CA ASN A 317 -12.56 -20.65 1.81
C ASN A 317 -11.83 -19.35 1.50
N ILE A 318 -12.61 -18.27 1.27
CA ILE A 318 -12.06 -16.93 1.01
C ILE A 318 -11.26 -16.46 2.23
N PHE A 319 -11.85 -16.53 3.42
CA PHE A 319 -11.19 -16.24 4.68
C PHE A 319 -10.92 -17.53 5.46
N VAL A 320 -9.77 -17.60 6.13
CA VAL A 320 -9.37 -18.76 6.94
C VAL A 320 -8.95 -18.28 8.33
N THR A 321 -9.75 -18.60 9.34
CA THR A 321 -9.50 -18.23 10.74
C THR A 321 -8.14 -18.77 11.22
N GLY A 322 -7.34 -17.89 11.83
CA GLY A 322 -6.02 -18.24 12.37
C GLY A 322 -4.92 -18.41 11.32
N ALA A 323 -5.22 -18.26 10.03
CA ALA A 323 -4.23 -18.20 8.97
C ALA A 323 -3.89 -16.76 8.60
N ILE A 324 -2.82 -16.57 7.83
CA ILE A 324 -2.49 -15.29 7.17
C ILE A 324 -3.53 -15.03 6.07
N ASN A 325 -4.32 -13.98 6.21
CA ASN A 325 -5.29 -13.54 5.20
C ASN A 325 -4.81 -12.27 4.49
N GLY A 326 -5.22 -12.08 3.24
CA GLY A 326 -5.09 -10.78 2.56
C GLY A 326 -6.19 -9.81 2.97
N SER A 327 -6.00 -8.52 2.71
CA SER A 327 -6.99 -7.48 2.98
C SER A 327 -8.32 -7.75 2.27
N TRP A 328 -8.29 -8.17 1.00
CA TRP A 328 -9.51 -8.56 0.27
C TRP A 328 -10.26 -9.71 0.94
N ASN A 329 -9.53 -10.71 1.45
CA ASN A 329 -10.12 -11.86 2.12
C ASN A 329 -10.83 -11.44 3.41
N ALA A 330 -10.20 -10.57 4.20
CA ALA A 330 -10.76 -10.05 5.45
C ALA A 330 -11.96 -9.12 5.20
N MET A 331 -11.84 -8.20 4.24
CA MET A 331 -12.94 -7.29 3.88
C MET A 331 -14.16 -8.05 3.37
N TRP A 332 -13.98 -9.12 2.60
CA TRP A 332 -15.11 -9.92 2.14
C TRP A 332 -15.83 -10.63 3.29
N GLU A 333 -15.08 -11.16 4.26
CA GLU A 333 -15.67 -11.80 5.44
C GLU A 333 -16.51 -10.82 6.26
N LYS A 334 -15.97 -9.63 6.54
CA LYS A 334 -16.62 -8.66 7.43
C LYS A 334 -17.65 -7.76 6.75
N HIS A 335 -17.44 -7.43 5.48
CA HIS A 335 -18.20 -6.39 4.75
C HIS A 335 -18.86 -6.93 3.48
N LYS A 336 -19.28 -8.20 3.49
CA LYS A 336 -19.94 -8.85 2.34
C LYS A 336 -21.17 -8.09 1.83
N ASN A 337 -21.94 -7.45 2.70
CA ASN A 337 -23.08 -6.61 2.33
C ASN A 337 -22.68 -5.35 1.53
N LEU A 338 -21.48 -4.84 1.77
CA LEU A 338 -20.91 -3.74 1.00
C LEU A 338 -20.26 -4.31 -0.28
N LEU A 339 -19.36 -5.28 -0.19
CA LEU A 339 -18.62 -5.78 -1.36
C LEU A 339 -19.44 -6.67 -2.31
N GLY A 340 -20.58 -7.18 -1.88
CA GLY A 340 -21.48 -8.03 -2.68
C GLY A 340 -22.36 -7.26 -3.69
N ARG A 341 -22.01 -6.01 -4.01
CA ARG A 341 -22.78 -5.13 -4.89
C ARG A 341 -21.85 -4.53 -5.97
N PRO A 342 -22.35 -4.26 -7.20
CA PRO A 342 -21.57 -3.64 -8.25
C PRO A 342 -21.07 -2.23 -7.91
N LEU A 343 -19.93 -1.85 -8.49
CA LEU A 343 -19.31 -0.53 -8.36
C LEU A 343 -19.56 0.35 -9.59
N ASP A 344 -19.49 1.67 -9.39
CA ASP A 344 -19.41 2.68 -10.46
C ASP A 344 -17.96 3.10 -10.72
N PHE A 345 -17.06 2.92 -9.75
CA PHE A 345 -15.64 3.20 -9.89
C PHE A 345 -14.78 2.28 -9.04
N LEU A 346 -13.65 1.87 -9.60
CA LEU A 346 -12.59 1.15 -8.90
C LEU A 346 -11.23 1.76 -9.24
N LYS A 347 -10.52 2.24 -8.22
CA LYS A 347 -9.07 2.43 -8.31
C LYS A 347 -8.40 1.11 -7.94
N VAL A 348 -7.77 0.45 -8.91
CA VAL A 348 -7.02 -0.80 -8.69
C VAL A 348 -5.78 -0.51 -7.86
N GLY A 349 -5.50 -1.39 -6.90
CA GLY A 349 -4.37 -1.27 -5.98
C GLY A 349 -3.07 -1.83 -6.52
N HIS A 350 -1.97 -1.63 -5.77
CA HIS A 350 -0.66 -2.24 -5.95
C HIS A 350 -0.23 -2.24 -7.43
N HIS A 351 -0.52 -1.13 -8.10
CA HIS A 351 -0.27 -0.86 -9.52
C HIS A 351 -0.66 -1.99 -10.49
N GLY A 352 -1.72 -2.74 -10.16
CA GLY A 352 -2.19 -3.87 -10.99
C GLY A 352 -1.33 -5.14 -10.87
N SER A 353 -0.69 -5.35 -9.72
CA SER A 353 0.04 -6.58 -9.39
C SER A 353 -0.86 -7.83 -9.38
N HIS A 354 -0.24 -9.00 -9.44
CA HIS A 354 -0.91 -10.31 -9.51
C HIS A 354 -1.87 -10.61 -8.35
N ASN A 355 -1.69 -9.98 -7.19
CA ASN A 355 -2.51 -10.17 -5.99
C ASN A 355 -3.35 -8.94 -5.61
N ALA A 356 -3.30 -7.86 -6.40
CA ALA A 356 -3.92 -6.58 -6.08
C ALA A 356 -5.45 -6.57 -6.19
N THR A 357 -5.99 -7.49 -6.98
CA THR A 357 -7.42 -7.65 -7.26
C THR A 357 -7.82 -9.06 -6.86
N PRO A 358 -9.00 -9.28 -6.25
CA PRO A 358 -9.44 -10.58 -5.75
C PRO A 358 -9.87 -11.49 -6.90
N TRP A 359 -8.88 -11.95 -7.66
CA TRP A 359 -9.05 -12.76 -8.86
C TRP A 359 -7.88 -13.72 -9.04
N SER A 360 -8.20 -14.96 -9.35
CA SER A 360 -7.27 -16.04 -9.63
C SER A 360 -7.31 -16.35 -11.12
N ALA A 361 -6.23 -16.00 -11.84
CA ALA A 361 -6.09 -16.32 -13.26
C ALA A 361 -6.02 -17.84 -13.50
N ASP A 362 -5.42 -18.56 -12.57
CA ASP A 362 -5.06 -19.98 -12.74
C ASP A 362 -6.21 -20.92 -12.31
N ASN A 363 -7.21 -20.40 -11.60
CA ASN A 363 -8.34 -21.17 -11.12
C ASN A 363 -9.65 -20.37 -11.19
N ALA A 364 -10.43 -20.59 -12.24
CA ALA A 364 -11.73 -19.96 -12.41
C ALA A 364 -12.73 -20.29 -11.29
N LYS A 365 -12.57 -21.45 -10.61
CA LYS A 365 -13.43 -21.89 -9.50
C LYS A 365 -12.95 -21.40 -8.14
N ASP A 366 -11.88 -20.62 -8.09
CA ASP A 366 -11.39 -20.06 -6.83
C ASP A 366 -12.48 -19.22 -6.15
N PRO A 367 -12.81 -19.50 -4.88
CA PRO A 367 -13.82 -18.73 -4.15
C PRO A 367 -13.57 -17.22 -4.17
N VAL A 368 -12.31 -16.77 -4.24
CA VAL A 368 -11.94 -15.35 -4.25
C VAL A 368 -12.55 -14.60 -5.43
N ASN A 369 -12.74 -15.27 -6.59
CA ASN A 369 -13.27 -14.66 -7.81
C ASN A 369 -14.68 -14.08 -7.60
N LYS A 370 -15.45 -14.63 -6.65
CA LYS A 370 -16.77 -14.13 -6.28
C LYS A 370 -16.75 -12.67 -5.86
N ILE A 371 -15.64 -12.20 -5.30
CA ILE A 371 -15.48 -10.80 -4.90
C ILE A 371 -15.43 -9.92 -6.16
N LEU A 372 -14.52 -10.21 -7.10
CA LEU A 372 -14.44 -9.44 -8.34
C LEU A 372 -15.73 -9.53 -9.17
N ASP A 373 -16.35 -10.70 -9.24
CA ASP A 373 -17.64 -10.91 -9.92
C ASP A 373 -18.78 -10.07 -9.32
N SER A 374 -18.76 -9.83 -8.01
CA SER A 374 -19.75 -8.98 -7.35
C SER A 374 -19.51 -7.50 -7.63
N LEU A 375 -18.25 -7.08 -7.64
CA LEU A 375 -17.85 -5.67 -7.82
C LEU A 375 -17.93 -5.22 -9.29
N ILE A 376 -17.48 -6.08 -10.20
CA ILE A 376 -17.41 -5.85 -11.64
C ILE A 376 -17.92 -7.12 -12.34
N PRO A 377 -19.23 -7.20 -12.61
CA PRO A 377 -19.83 -8.41 -13.17
C PRO A 377 -19.23 -8.82 -14.53
N PRO A 378 -19.02 -10.13 -14.78
CA PRO A 378 -18.48 -10.63 -16.03
C PRO A 378 -19.43 -10.46 -17.23
N SER A 379 -20.71 -10.18 -16.98
CA SER A 379 -21.74 -9.88 -17.99
C SER A 379 -21.65 -8.46 -18.57
N GLY A 380 -20.65 -7.68 -18.17
CA GLY A 380 -20.47 -6.29 -18.56
C GLY A 380 -20.87 -5.33 -17.43
N SER A 381 -19.98 -4.38 -17.14
CA SER A 381 -20.11 -3.39 -16.08
C SER A 381 -19.90 -1.98 -16.61
N ASP A 382 -20.68 -1.02 -16.10
CA ASP A 382 -20.46 0.42 -16.33
C ASP A 382 -19.40 1.02 -15.39
N CYS A 383 -18.81 0.19 -14.52
CA CYS A 383 -17.75 0.61 -13.61
C CYS A 383 -16.58 1.25 -14.38
N ARG A 384 -16.14 2.41 -13.92
CA ARG A 384 -14.92 3.07 -14.40
C ARG A 384 -13.73 2.55 -13.60
N VAL A 385 -12.89 1.74 -14.24
CA VAL A 385 -11.71 1.14 -13.61
C VAL A 385 -10.46 1.88 -14.01
N VAL A 386 -9.67 2.32 -13.03
CA VAL A 386 -8.42 3.04 -13.24
C VAL A 386 -7.28 2.32 -12.52
N VAL A 387 -6.13 2.20 -13.19
CA VAL A 387 -4.88 1.70 -12.61
C VAL A 387 -3.83 2.81 -12.71
N SER A 388 -3.33 3.29 -11.57
CA SER A 388 -2.09 4.08 -11.57
C SER A 388 -0.93 3.10 -11.67
N THR A 389 -0.10 3.28 -12.67
CA THR A 389 1.03 2.38 -12.93
C THR A 389 2.02 3.07 -13.86
N GLU A 390 3.23 2.55 -13.87
CA GLU A 390 4.25 2.79 -14.88
C GLU A 390 5.00 1.47 -15.07
N ARG A 391 5.25 1.06 -16.32
CA ARG A 391 6.11 -0.10 -16.57
C ARG A 391 7.50 0.20 -16.00
N ALA A 392 7.83 -0.46 -14.90
CA ALA A 392 9.06 -0.18 -14.16
C ALA A 392 10.28 -0.89 -14.76
N GLN A 393 11.48 -0.42 -14.40
CA GLN A 393 12.75 -0.88 -14.98
C GLN A 393 13.38 -2.08 -14.27
N SER A 394 12.94 -2.46 -13.07
CA SER A 394 13.47 -3.66 -12.39
C SER A 394 12.89 -4.93 -13.02
N ALA A 395 13.71 -5.99 -13.14
CA ALA A 395 13.31 -7.24 -13.79
C ALA A 395 12.02 -7.86 -13.17
N ASP A 396 11.85 -7.76 -11.86
CA ASP A 396 10.67 -8.28 -11.16
C ASP A 396 9.40 -7.48 -11.43
N PHE A 397 9.52 -6.15 -11.58
CA PHE A 397 8.38 -5.30 -11.88
C PHE A 397 8.00 -5.37 -13.35
N LYS A 398 8.97 -5.51 -14.27
CA LYS A 398 8.72 -5.71 -15.71
C LYS A 398 7.79 -6.88 -15.99
N ARG A 399 7.86 -7.95 -15.19
CA ARG A 399 7.06 -9.18 -15.35
C ARG A 399 5.68 -9.10 -14.71
N ASN A 400 5.46 -8.20 -13.76
CA ASN A 400 4.30 -8.25 -12.86
C ASN A 400 3.46 -6.98 -12.77
N LEU A 401 3.97 -5.82 -13.24
CA LEU A 401 3.36 -4.51 -13.00
C LEU A 401 3.22 -3.71 -14.31
N PRO A 402 1.98 -3.44 -14.77
CA PRO A 402 0.76 -4.17 -14.40
C PRO A 402 0.79 -5.60 -14.96
N ARG A 403 0.06 -6.53 -14.31
CA ARG A 403 -0.07 -7.90 -14.80
C ARG A 403 -0.96 -7.95 -16.04
N LYS A 404 -0.45 -8.49 -17.15
CA LYS A 404 -1.17 -8.62 -18.44
C LYS A 404 -2.54 -9.26 -18.29
N GLU A 405 -2.61 -10.44 -17.65
CA GLU A 405 -3.85 -11.20 -17.54
C GLU A 405 -4.91 -10.43 -16.77
N LEU A 406 -4.50 -9.69 -15.74
CA LEU A 406 -5.41 -8.86 -14.94
C LEU A 406 -5.93 -7.68 -15.76
N MET A 407 -5.08 -6.98 -16.52
CA MET A 407 -5.52 -5.85 -17.35
C MET A 407 -6.54 -6.31 -18.39
N MET A 408 -6.29 -7.44 -19.05
CA MET A 408 -7.21 -8.01 -20.04
C MET A 408 -8.52 -8.47 -19.39
N GLU A 409 -8.47 -9.11 -18.22
CA GLU A 409 -9.69 -9.55 -17.53
C GLU A 409 -10.53 -8.37 -17.07
N LEU A 410 -9.91 -7.33 -16.49
CA LEU A 410 -10.62 -6.11 -16.11
C LEU A 410 -11.24 -5.46 -17.34
N GLY A 411 -10.47 -5.25 -18.42
CA GLY A 411 -10.96 -4.65 -19.66
C GLY A 411 -12.13 -5.41 -20.28
N ARG A 412 -12.07 -6.75 -20.31
CA ARG A 412 -13.14 -7.60 -20.84
C ARG A 412 -14.48 -7.44 -20.09
N ARG A 413 -14.44 -7.10 -18.80
CA ARG A 413 -15.65 -6.90 -17.97
C ARG A 413 -16.29 -5.52 -18.18
N LEU A 414 -15.61 -4.56 -18.80
CA LEU A 414 -16.13 -3.20 -18.94
C LEU A 414 -16.98 -3.05 -20.20
N ARG A 415 -18.05 -2.28 -20.12
CA ARG A 415 -18.82 -1.83 -21.29
C ARG A 415 -18.09 -0.76 -22.09
N LYS A 416 -17.17 -0.03 -21.44
CA LYS A 416 -16.35 1.03 -22.04
C LYS A 416 -14.88 0.84 -21.66
N PRO A 417 -14.22 -0.22 -22.16
CA PRO A 417 -12.78 -0.40 -21.97
C PRO A 417 -11.98 0.51 -22.90
N GLU A 418 -10.69 0.64 -22.63
CA GLU A 418 -9.72 1.25 -23.54
C GLU A 418 -9.18 0.16 -24.46
N THR A 419 -9.29 0.36 -25.78
CA THR A 419 -8.80 -0.61 -26.79
C THR A 419 -7.71 -0.03 -27.68
N GLN A 420 -7.52 1.28 -27.63
CA GLN A 420 -6.53 2.02 -28.42
C GLN A 420 -5.13 2.06 -27.79
N TYR A 421 -4.99 1.54 -26.56
CA TYR A 421 -3.70 1.44 -25.91
C TYR A 421 -2.77 0.47 -26.64
N ASP A 422 -1.56 0.95 -26.93
CA ASP A 422 -0.48 0.18 -27.52
C ASP A 422 0.76 0.28 -26.62
N GLU A 423 0.98 -0.76 -25.81
CA GLU A 423 2.13 -0.77 -24.91
C GLU A 423 3.47 -0.90 -25.65
N ALA A 424 3.49 -1.46 -26.87
CA ALA A 424 4.71 -1.58 -27.66
C ALA A 424 5.16 -0.22 -28.20
N ALA A 425 4.21 0.66 -28.52
CA ALA A 425 4.50 2.05 -28.88
C ALA A 425 5.04 2.85 -27.69
N SER A 426 4.49 2.64 -26.48
CA SER A 426 4.94 3.35 -25.27
C SER A 426 6.24 2.81 -24.67
N TYR A 427 6.53 1.51 -24.87
CA TYR A 427 7.65 0.81 -24.25
C TYR A 427 8.38 -0.13 -25.22
N PRO A 428 8.91 0.37 -26.36
CA PRO A 428 9.45 -0.48 -27.42
C PRO A 428 10.58 -1.39 -26.94
N ASP A 429 11.52 -0.85 -26.15
CA ASP A 429 12.67 -1.62 -25.64
C ASP A 429 12.23 -2.72 -24.66
N LEU A 430 11.24 -2.45 -23.81
CA LEU A 430 10.76 -3.43 -22.84
C LEU A 430 9.95 -4.53 -23.52
N VAL A 431 9.17 -4.20 -24.56
CA VAL A 431 8.41 -5.20 -25.31
C VAL A 431 9.34 -6.11 -26.11
N ALA A 432 10.44 -5.59 -26.65
CA ALA A 432 11.43 -6.42 -27.35
C ALA A 432 12.00 -7.54 -26.46
N GLU A 433 12.22 -7.26 -25.16
CA GLU A 433 12.79 -8.22 -24.22
C GLU A 433 11.73 -9.04 -23.46
N PHE A 434 10.58 -8.45 -23.13
CA PHE A 434 9.57 -9.01 -22.22
C PHE A 434 8.15 -9.07 -22.80
N GLY A 435 7.98 -9.02 -24.11
CA GLY A 435 6.68 -8.85 -24.76
C GLY A 435 5.57 -9.83 -24.34
N SER A 436 5.90 -11.02 -23.84
CA SER A 436 4.90 -11.97 -23.32
C SER A 436 4.14 -11.48 -22.08
N TYR A 437 4.68 -10.48 -21.35
CA TYR A 437 4.07 -9.84 -20.17
C TYR A 437 3.31 -8.54 -20.48
N PHE A 438 3.23 -8.15 -21.75
CA PHE A 438 2.56 -6.94 -22.20
C PHE A 438 1.22 -7.25 -22.83
N VAL A 439 0.24 -6.36 -22.66
CA VAL A 439 -1.06 -6.54 -23.30
C VAL A 439 -0.92 -6.26 -24.80
N PRO A 440 -1.35 -7.19 -25.69
CA PRO A 440 -1.29 -6.96 -27.12
C PRO A 440 -2.16 -5.76 -27.55
N ALA A 441 -1.72 -5.05 -28.59
CA ALA A 441 -2.48 -3.94 -29.17
C ALA A 441 -3.92 -4.35 -29.54
N GLY A 442 -4.87 -3.44 -29.35
CA GLY A 442 -6.29 -3.68 -29.63
C GLY A 442 -7.03 -4.50 -28.57
N LYS A 443 -6.34 -5.05 -27.56
CA LYS A 443 -7.01 -5.79 -26.47
C LYS A 443 -7.63 -4.83 -25.45
N PRO A 444 -8.88 -5.08 -25.00
CA PRO A 444 -9.52 -4.28 -23.97
C PRO A 444 -8.71 -4.23 -22.68
N GLN A 445 -8.54 -3.04 -22.13
CA GLN A 445 -7.88 -2.76 -20.86
C GLN A 445 -8.66 -1.72 -20.05
N PRO A 446 -8.48 -1.64 -18.72
CA PRO A 446 -8.93 -0.49 -17.93
C PRO A 446 -8.14 0.78 -18.30
N MET A 447 -8.59 1.94 -17.84
CA MET A 447 -7.81 3.18 -17.98
C MET A 447 -6.52 3.07 -17.17
N ARG A 448 -5.40 3.51 -17.74
CA ARG A 448 -4.08 3.46 -17.09
C ARG A 448 -3.35 4.79 -17.18
N THR A 449 -2.71 5.20 -16.10
CA THR A 449 -2.01 6.50 -16.06
C THR A 449 -0.81 6.59 -16.99
N ASP A 450 -0.14 5.47 -17.29
CA ASP A 450 1.03 5.41 -18.15
C ASP A 450 0.72 5.48 -19.65
N LEU A 451 -0.48 5.06 -20.05
CA LEU A 451 -0.91 5.02 -21.46
C LEU A 451 -1.97 6.08 -21.79
N HIS A 452 -2.57 6.72 -20.79
CA HIS A 452 -3.54 7.79 -21.01
C HIS A 452 -2.87 9.07 -21.50
N GLU A 453 -3.55 9.77 -22.40
CA GLU A 453 -3.06 11.06 -22.89
C GLU A 453 -3.11 12.12 -21.78
N GLY A 454 -1.99 12.80 -21.55
CA GLY A 454 -1.84 13.83 -20.52
C GLY A 454 -1.32 13.32 -19.17
N ASP A 455 -1.37 14.17 -18.16
CA ASP A 455 -0.73 13.90 -16.86
C ASP A 455 -1.64 13.20 -15.84
N CYS A 456 -2.88 12.86 -16.21
CA CYS A 456 -3.82 12.19 -15.31
C CYS A 456 -4.98 11.52 -16.07
N VAL A 457 -5.52 10.44 -15.50
CA VAL A 457 -6.83 9.91 -15.89
C VAL A 457 -7.91 10.71 -15.16
N THR A 458 -8.86 11.28 -15.90
CA THR A 458 -10.01 12.01 -15.33
C THR A 458 -11.31 11.24 -15.51
N VAL A 459 -11.99 10.98 -14.40
CA VAL A 459 -13.31 10.32 -14.39
C VAL A 459 -14.34 11.26 -13.79
N LYS A 460 -15.51 11.35 -14.44
CA LYS A 460 -16.69 12.06 -13.93
C LYS A 460 -17.83 11.07 -13.73
N ILE A 461 -18.50 11.13 -12.58
CA ILE A 461 -19.62 10.25 -12.23
C ILE A 461 -20.82 11.12 -11.85
N SER A 462 -21.95 10.90 -12.54
CA SER A 462 -23.22 11.61 -12.36
C SER A 462 -24.15 10.96 -11.36
#